data_AF-A0AAQ4EGR9-F1
#
_entry.id   AF-A0AAQ4EGR9-F1
#
_cell.length_a   1.000
_cell.length_b   1.000
_cell.length_c   1.000
_cell.angle_alpha   90.00
_cell.angle_beta   90.00
_cell.angle_gamma   90.00
#
_symmetry.space_group_name_H-M   'P 1'
#
loop_
_entity.id
_entity.type
_entity.pdbx_description
1 polymer ?
#
loop_
_entity_poly.entity_id
_entity_poly.type
_entity_poly.pdbx_seq_one_letter_code
_entity_poly.pdbx_strand_id
1 'polypeptide(L)'
;NRHGRCARFASPWNGKENILTRKKHFNFLVCESAAMRDYGFLEGAAAAAAGEGGAFQGRQRSAEAKPARDSVFAPSASSLSMDHLWGGQHESGDCGHPADSRPEWFDAHKFARAKEVFREHLFSFFFAHLVGLAMVVTKPSLLEPLASTGRSSNLPSLYRRYLSTLRHVKCWYEGDIWKANDAAAISIGKVRQMHRDVSAHLRNRRCPVTGGAYLSQLDMAVTQFAFIGLVVLYPRQLGLFVSERDLECVLHFWRCVGYKLGMADSYNLCAGSYRETLRVCLDMQEKLIKPGLVSASREGAAMSRDIINAVRVLVIFLSYEGMMAYWARQVGLQFNAALSLYDWWSYCLIWLTFNLLLRYRTFRNLFNWLLRVAIRRGTKWGSYLQKQLEVQELHSKGMNLGYAYRYH
;
A
#
# COMPACT_ATOMS: atom_id res chain seq x y z
N ASN A 1 -23.18 -65.69 -10.26
CA ASN A 1 -22.97 -67.14 -10.05
C ASN A 1 -21.74 -67.56 -10.86
N ARG A 2 -20.68 -68.03 -10.18
CA ARG A 2 -19.40 -68.63 -10.66
C ARG A 2 -18.49 -67.77 -11.57
N HIS A 3 -17.36 -67.23 -11.10
CA HIS A 3 -16.06 -67.82 -10.73
C HIS A 3 -15.09 -68.08 -11.91
N GLY A 4 -13.92 -67.42 -11.84
CA GLY A 4 -12.70 -67.72 -12.61
C GLY A 4 -11.57 -66.74 -12.26
N ARG A 5 -10.75 -67.09 -11.26
CA ARG A 5 -9.52 -66.37 -10.83
C ARG A 5 -8.27 -67.15 -11.30
N CYS A 6 -7.12 -66.46 -11.25
CA CYS A 6 -5.71 -66.87 -11.42
C CYS A 6 -5.12 -66.55 -12.81
N ALA A 7 -3.91 -66.00 -12.96
CA ALA A 7 -2.73 -66.06 -12.08
C ALA A 7 -1.84 -64.81 -12.16
N ARG A 8 -1.08 -64.60 -11.08
CA ARG A 8 0.07 -63.68 -10.97
C ARG A 8 1.28 -64.24 -11.73
N PHE A 9 2.07 -63.38 -12.35
CA PHE A 9 3.51 -63.60 -12.56
C PHE A 9 4.26 -62.31 -12.25
N ALA A 10 5.36 -62.46 -11.52
CA ALA A 10 6.22 -61.40 -11.04
C ALA A 10 7.60 -61.47 -11.73
N SER A 11 8.19 -60.28 -11.96
CA SER A 11 9.64 -60.00 -12.09
C SER A 11 10.36 -60.48 -13.37
N PRO A 12 11.48 -59.87 -13.84
CA PRO A 12 12.26 -58.75 -13.28
C PRO A 12 12.46 -57.55 -14.23
N TRP A 13 12.38 -56.34 -13.67
CA TRP A 13 12.92 -55.12 -14.29
C TRP A 13 14.41 -55.04 -13.98
N ASN A 14 15.26 -55.33 -14.97
CA ASN A 14 16.68 -55.00 -14.97
C ASN A 14 16.87 -53.67 -15.71
N GLY A 15 17.64 -52.78 -15.10
CA GLY A 15 17.70 -51.37 -15.46
C GLY A 15 18.53 -51.00 -16.69
N LYS A 16 18.35 -49.76 -17.12
CA LYS A 16 19.41 -48.76 -17.25
C LYS A 16 18.79 -47.37 -17.51
N GLU A 17 19.28 -46.42 -16.71
CA GLU A 17 19.51 -45.00 -17.06
C GLU A 17 18.31 -44.07 -17.32
N ASN A 18 18.03 -43.22 -16.31
CA ASN A 18 18.01 -41.78 -16.54
C ASN A 18 18.35 -41.01 -15.25
N ILE A 19 19.65 -40.84 -15.03
CA ILE A 19 20.23 -39.98 -13.99
C ILE A 19 20.08 -38.53 -14.47
N LEU A 20 18.91 -37.92 -14.29
CA LEU A 20 18.72 -36.47 -14.57
C LEU A 20 17.61 -35.79 -13.74
N THR A 21 17.07 -36.43 -12.70
CA THR A 21 15.99 -35.87 -11.85
C THR A 21 16.34 -35.69 -10.36
N ARG A 22 17.63 -35.81 -9.98
CA ARG A 22 18.10 -35.48 -8.62
C ARG A 22 19.33 -34.56 -8.62
N LYS A 23 19.24 -33.41 -9.29
CA LYS A 23 20.15 -32.26 -9.09
C LYS A 23 19.41 -30.93 -9.30
N LYS A 24 18.43 -30.62 -8.44
CA LYS A 24 17.89 -29.25 -8.24
C LYS A 24 17.57 -28.95 -6.77
N HIS A 25 18.36 -29.53 -5.86
CA HIS A 25 18.38 -29.18 -4.43
C HIS A 25 19.84 -29.14 -3.99
N PHE A 26 20.60 -28.18 -4.50
CA PHE A 26 21.90 -27.77 -3.94
C PHE A 26 22.18 -26.36 -4.48
N ASN A 27 22.58 -25.45 -3.57
CA ASN A 27 22.75 -23.99 -3.71
C ASN A 27 21.58 -23.10 -3.26
N PHE A 28 20.85 -23.47 -2.20
CA PHE A 28 19.92 -22.56 -1.51
C PHE A 28 20.41 -22.04 -0.14
N LEU A 29 21.52 -22.57 0.40
CA LEU A 29 21.98 -22.27 1.78
C LEU A 29 23.27 -21.44 1.88
N VAL A 30 24.02 -21.24 0.79
CA VAL A 30 25.36 -20.63 0.87
C VAL A 30 25.32 -19.09 0.72
N CYS A 31 24.30 -18.52 0.07
CA CYS A 31 24.09 -17.06 0.04
C CYS A 31 23.32 -16.52 1.26
N GLU A 32 22.68 -17.37 2.07
CA GLU A 32 21.91 -16.93 3.23
C GLU A 32 22.79 -16.53 4.43
N SER A 33 24.00 -17.06 4.58
CA SER A 33 24.84 -16.79 5.77
C SER A 33 25.74 -15.54 5.68
N ALA A 34 25.92 -14.97 4.49
CA ALA A 34 26.74 -13.78 4.29
C ALA A 34 25.96 -12.47 4.44
N ALA A 35 24.64 -12.48 4.18
CA ALA A 35 23.79 -11.30 4.28
C ALA A 35 23.05 -11.15 5.64
N MET A 36 23.10 -12.16 6.51
CA MET A 36 22.44 -12.16 7.81
C MET A 36 23.30 -11.67 8.99
N ARG A 37 24.55 -11.24 8.76
CA ARG A 37 25.44 -10.77 9.84
C ARG A 37 25.41 -9.26 10.11
N ASP A 38 24.78 -8.44 9.25
CA ASP A 38 24.87 -6.97 9.33
C ASP A 38 23.54 -6.22 9.56
N TYR A 39 22.47 -6.88 10.00
CA TYR A 39 21.18 -6.20 10.26
C TYR A 39 20.53 -6.63 11.58
N GLY A 40 21.23 -6.36 12.69
CA GLY A 40 20.65 -6.36 14.02
C GLY A 40 19.89 -5.06 14.30
N PHE A 41 18.58 -5.02 14.04
CA PHE A 41 17.72 -3.94 14.53
C PHE A 41 16.28 -4.39 14.90
N LEU A 42 16.00 -5.69 14.95
CA LEU A 42 14.68 -6.21 15.35
C LEU A 42 14.64 -6.78 16.78
N GLU A 43 15.79 -7.02 17.42
CA GLU A 43 15.84 -7.52 18.80
C GLU A 43 15.79 -6.42 19.87
N GLY A 44 16.06 -5.15 19.51
CA GLY A 44 16.09 -4.03 20.46
C GLY A 44 14.72 -3.44 20.85
N ALA A 45 13.65 -3.73 20.09
CA ALA A 45 12.32 -3.18 20.35
C ALA A 45 11.46 -4.06 21.26
N ALA A 46 11.80 -5.35 21.42
CA ALA A 46 11.06 -6.28 22.27
C ALA A 46 11.59 -6.37 23.71
N ALA A 47 12.84 -5.96 23.96
CA ALA A 47 13.48 -6.03 25.27
C ALA A 47 13.13 -4.85 26.21
N ALA A 48 12.52 -3.77 25.71
CA ALA A 48 12.15 -2.61 26.52
C ALA A 48 10.80 -2.76 27.27
N ALA A 49 10.16 -3.94 27.20
CA ALA A 49 8.84 -4.21 27.78
C ALA A 49 8.83 -5.31 28.86
N ALA A 50 9.99 -5.82 29.29
CA ALA A 50 10.10 -6.79 30.39
C ALA A 50 10.80 -6.14 31.59
N GLY A 51 10.08 -6.02 32.71
CA GLY A 51 10.38 -5.14 33.82
C GLY A 51 11.61 -5.48 34.67
N GLU A 52 12.17 -4.43 35.26
CA GLU A 52 13.02 -4.52 36.45
C GLU A 52 12.13 -4.31 37.68
N GLY A 53 11.92 -5.39 38.44
CA GLY A 53 11.48 -5.33 39.83
C GLY A 53 12.70 -5.25 40.74
N GLY A 54 12.88 -4.13 41.42
CA GLY A 54 13.94 -3.94 42.42
C GLY A 54 13.45 -3.00 43.52
N ALA A 55 13.10 -3.58 44.66
CA ALA A 55 12.69 -2.85 45.87
C ALA A 55 13.88 -2.14 46.51
N PHE A 56 13.69 -0.88 46.94
CA PHE A 56 14.48 -0.29 48.01
C PHE A 56 13.65 0.72 48.82
N GLN A 57 13.64 0.52 50.13
CA GLN A 57 12.91 1.29 51.13
C GLN A 57 13.57 2.65 51.45
N GLY A 58 12.73 3.65 51.71
CA GLY A 58 12.83 4.48 52.92
C GLY A 58 13.62 5.80 52.85
N ARG A 59 12.89 6.92 52.76
CA ARG A 59 12.94 8.02 53.77
C ARG A 59 11.89 9.09 53.49
N GLN A 60 11.00 9.29 54.46
CA GLN A 60 10.13 10.47 54.57
C GLN A 60 10.96 11.70 54.93
N ARG A 61 10.66 12.85 54.31
CA ARG A 61 10.70 14.17 54.95
C ARG A 61 9.62 15.08 54.37
N SER A 62 9.08 15.88 55.26
CA SER A 62 7.79 16.55 55.23
C SER A 62 7.83 17.96 54.65
N ALA A 63 6.64 18.41 54.20
CA ALA A 63 6.10 19.77 54.20
C ALA A 63 6.74 20.86 53.31
N GLU A 64 5.98 21.38 52.35
CA GLU A 64 5.29 22.68 52.46
C GLU A 64 4.48 22.99 51.20
N ALA A 65 3.25 23.47 51.37
CA ALA A 65 2.30 23.79 50.31
C ALA A 65 2.34 25.28 49.95
N LYS A 66 2.26 25.61 48.65
CA LYS A 66 1.80 26.92 48.13
C LYS A 66 1.01 26.73 46.82
N PRO A 67 0.03 27.61 46.54
CA PRO A 67 -1.14 27.26 45.73
C PRO A 67 -0.89 27.48 44.23
N ALA A 68 -1.28 26.52 43.41
CA ALA A 68 -1.27 26.66 41.96
C ALA A 68 -2.70 26.89 41.45
N ARG A 69 -2.82 27.99 40.72
CA ARG A 69 -4.01 28.48 40.02
C ARG A 69 -4.64 27.42 39.13
N ASP A 70 -5.96 27.47 39.07
CA ASP A 70 -6.82 26.74 38.15
C ASP A 70 -6.29 26.80 36.72
N SER A 71 -5.69 25.70 36.25
CA SER A 71 -5.68 25.38 34.83
C SER A 71 -6.69 24.26 34.62
N VAL A 72 -7.89 24.68 34.21
CA VAL A 72 -8.87 23.81 33.57
C VAL A 72 -8.14 23.09 32.44
N PHE A 73 -7.85 21.80 32.65
CA PHE A 73 -7.39 20.91 31.61
C PHE A 73 -8.49 20.85 30.56
N ALA A 74 -8.32 21.60 29.48
CA ALA A 74 -9.03 21.33 28.23
C ALA A 74 -8.78 19.85 27.86
N PRO A 75 -9.77 19.13 27.31
CA PRO A 75 -9.59 17.73 26.98
C PRO A 75 -8.46 17.65 25.95
N SER A 76 -7.39 16.94 26.28
CA SER A 76 -6.31 16.65 25.34
C SER A 76 -6.90 16.05 24.08
N ALA A 77 -6.54 16.61 22.91
CA ALA A 77 -6.91 16.09 21.61
C ALA A 77 -6.86 14.55 21.62
N SER A 78 -7.96 13.92 21.21
CA SER A 78 -8.09 12.46 21.15
C SER A 78 -6.82 11.87 20.53
N SER A 79 -6.05 11.10 21.33
CA SER A 79 -4.80 10.51 20.86
C SER A 79 -5.09 9.62 19.66
N LEU A 80 -4.50 9.95 18.51
CA LEU A 80 -4.59 9.16 17.29
C LEU A 80 -4.32 7.69 17.62
N SER A 81 -5.33 6.84 17.42
CA SER A 81 -5.28 5.41 17.75
C SER A 81 -6.13 4.62 16.77
N MET A 82 -5.83 3.33 16.60
CA MET A 82 -6.65 2.49 15.73
C MET A 82 -8.09 2.36 16.20
N ASP A 83 -8.32 2.28 17.51
CA ASP A 83 -9.68 2.17 18.07
C ASP A 83 -10.52 3.40 17.73
N HIS A 84 -9.89 4.58 17.74
CA HIS A 84 -10.55 5.80 17.30
C HIS A 84 -10.87 5.77 15.79
N LEU A 85 -9.94 5.31 14.94
CA LEU A 85 -10.19 5.17 13.50
C LEU A 85 -11.33 4.18 13.20
N TRP A 86 -11.44 3.10 13.97
CA TRP A 86 -12.54 2.14 13.85
C TRP A 86 -13.92 2.75 14.10
N GLY A 87 -14.02 3.75 14.98
CA GLY A 87 -15.25 4.52 15.20
C GLY A 87 -15.80 5.16 13.93
N GLY A 88 -14.92 5.46 12.96
CA GLY A 88 -15.29 6.05 11.68
C GLY A 88 -15.90 5.07 10.66
N GLN A 89 -16.12 3.79 11.00
CA GLN A 89 -16.62 2.77 10.06
C GLN A 89 -18.04 3.02 9.56
N HIS A 90 -18.88 3.66 10.38
CA HIS A 90 -20.28 3.93 10.04
C HIS A 90 -20.51 5.39 9.66
N GLU A 91 -19.49 6.24 9.80
CA GLU A 91 -19.55 7.65 9.48
C GLU A 91 -19.24 7.90 7.99
N SER A 92 -19.96 8.85 7.39
CA SER A 92 -19.69 9.29 6.01
C SER A 92 -18.24 9.76 5.87
N GLY A 93 -17.51 9.26 4.86
CA GLY A 93 -16.13 9.65 4.59
C GLY A 93 -15.94 11.12 4.21
N ASP A 94 -17.04 11.83 3.94
CA ASP A 94 -17.07 13.29 3.87
C ASP A 94 -17.89 13.86 5.03
N CYS A 95 -17.24 14.62 5.92
CA CYS A 95 -17.84 15.31 7.07
C CYS A 95 -18.53 16.64 6.71
N GLY A 96 -18.51 17.05 5.44
CA GLY A 96 -19.22 18.22 4.96
C GLY A 96 -18.51 19.56 5.17
N HIS A 97 -17.28 19.58 5.71
CA HIS A 97 -16.55 20.84 5.90
C HIS A 97 -16.37 21.63 4.58
N PRO A 98 -16.49 22.98 4.61
CA PRO A 98 -16.38 23.80 3.42
C PRO A 98 -15.07 23.56 2.65
N ALA A 99 -15.13 23.64 1.32
CA ALA A 99 -13.95 23.44 0.49
C ALA A 99 -12.89 24.55 0.68
N ASP A 100 -13.33 25.77 1.04
CA ASP A 100 -12.47 26.95 1.14
C ASP A 100 -11.94 27.20 2.56
N SER A 101 -12.47 26.53 3.57
CA SER A 101 -11.96 26.68 4.94
C SER A 101 -10.57 26.06 5.08
N ARG A 102 -9.64 26.83 5.63
CA ARG A 102 -8.32 26.35 6.01
C ARG A 102 -8.34 26.00 7.50
N PRO A 103 -7.88 24.81 7.89
CA PRO A 103 -7.87 24.42 9.29
C PRO A 103 -6.81 25.20 10.08
N GLU A 104 -7.05 25.41 11.37
CA GLU A 104 -6.16 26.16 12.26
C GLU A 104 -4.77 25.54 12.39
N TRP A 105 -4.69 24.20 12.29
CA TRP A 105 -3.44 23.45 12.35
C TRP A 105 -2.61 23.49 11.05
N PHE A 106 -3.08 24.17 10.00
CA PHE A 106 -2.34 24.26 8.73
C PHE A 106 -1.00 24.99 8.90
N ASP A 107 0.07 24.36 8.43
CA ASP A 107 1.43 24.86 8.48
C ASP A 107 1.99 24.94 7.05
N ALA A 108 2.09 26.17 6.53
CA ALA A 108 2.54 26.44 5.17
C ALA A 108 3.98 25.97 4.93
N HIS A 109 4.85 26.02 5.94
CA HIS A 109 6.24 25.61 5.81
C HIS A 109 6.35 24.09 5.70
N LYS A 110 5.65 23.33 6.57
CA LYS A 110 5.58 21.87 6.46
C LYS A 110 4.98 21.44 5.13
N PHE A 111 3.91 22.11 4.69
CA PHE A 111 3.27 21.85 3.40
C PHE A 111 4.23 22.07 2.22
N ALA A 112 4.98 23.18 2.22
CA ALA A 112 5.98 23.47 1.18
C ALA A 112 7.14 22.46 1.20
N ARG A 113 7.68 22.16 2.38
CA ARG A 113 8.80 21.22 2.54
C ARG A 113 8.44 19.81 2.04
N ALA A 114 7.24 19.33 2.29
CA ALA A 114 6.77 18.05 1.79
C ALA A 114 6.83 17.95 0.25
N LYS A 115 6.50 19.05 -0.45
CA LYS A 115 6.55 19.11 -1.92
C LYS A 115 7.98 19.01 -2.45
N GLU A 116 8.95 19.56 -1.74
CA GLU A 116 10.38 19.41 -2.06
C GLU A 116 10.84 17.97 -1.88
N VAL A 117 10.55 17.38 -0.72
CA VAL A 117 10.88 15.97 -0.41
C VAL A 117 10.29 15.04 -1.47
N PHE A 118 9.03 15.28 -1.87
CA PHE A 118 8.39 14.55 -2.95
C PHE A 118 9.11 14.75 -4.30
N ARG A 119 9.48 15.99 -4.66
CA ARG A 119 10.20 16.26 -5.92
C ARG A 119 11.52 15.50 -6.03
N GLU A 120 12.21 15.34 -4.91
CA GLU A 120 13.48 14.59 -4.80
C GLU A 120 13.28 13.07 -4.84
N HIS A 121 12.11 12.57 -4.45
CA HIS A 121 11.84 11.13 -4.28
C HIS A 121 10.59 10.65 -5.03
N LEU A 122 10.25 11.33 -6.13
CA LEU A 122 9.01 11.13 -6.87
C LEU A 122 8.76 9.66 -7.24
N PHE A 123 9.79 8.93 -7.66
CA PHE A 123 9.70 7.50 -7.96
C PHE A 123 9.31 6.67 -6.74
N SER A 124 9.99 6.86 -5.61
CA SER A 124 9.72 6.14 -4.37
C SER A 124 8.30 6.36 -3.86
N PHE A 125 7.81 7.60 -3.87
CA PHE A 125 6.44 7.92 -3.45
C PHE A 125 5.39 7.23 -4.34
N PHE A 126 5.50 7.34 -5.66
CA PHE A 126 4.53 6.69 -6.54
C PHE A 126 4.60 5.17 -6.50
N PHE A 127 5.79 4.59 -6.30
CA PHE A 127 5.91 3.16 -6.07
C PHE A 127 5.21 2.74 -4.77
N ALA A 128 5.42 3.48 -3.68
CA ALA A 128 4.74 3.24 -2.41
C ALA A 128 3.20 3.33 -2.56
N HIS A 129 2.69 4.36 -3.26
CA HIS A 129 1.26 4.52 -3.53
C HIS A 129 0.68 3.33 -4.29
N LEU A 130 1.39 2.85 -5.31
CA LEU A 130 0.95 1.72 -6.12
C LEU A 130 0.87 0.44 -5.29
N VAL A 131 1.90 0.17 -4.48
CA VAL A 131 1.95 -1.01 -3.62
C VAL A 131 0.86 -0.95 -2.56
N GLY A 132 0.76 0.18 -1.84
CA GLY A 132 -0.22 0.33 -0.78
C GLY A 132 -1.64 0.19 -1.33
N LEU A 133 -1.92 0.75 -2.50
CA LEU A 133 -3.19 0.55 -3.21
C LEU A 133 -3.45 -0.92 -3.52
N ALA A 134 -2.47 -1.63 -4.12
CA ALA A 134 -2.60 -3.06 -4.40
C ALA A 134 -2.85 -3.88 -3.12
N MET A 135 -2.30 -3.48 -1.98
CA MET A 135 -2.54 -4.15 -0.71
C MET A 135 -3.95 -3.93 -0.17
N VAL A 136 -4.47 -2.70 -0.19
CA VAL A 136 -5.74 -2.37 0.46
C VAL A 136 -6.97 -2.74 -0.37
N VAL A 137 -6.89 -2.79 -1.71
CA VAL A 137 -8.05 -3.10 -2.58
C VAL A 137 -8.58 -4.52 -2.42
N THR A 138 -7.84 -5.39 -1.73
CA THR A 138 -8.29 -6.73 -1.35
C THR A 138 -9.43 -6.69 -0.33
N LYS A 139 -9.61 -5.56 0.38
CA LYS A 139 -10.66 -5.38 1.39
C LYS A 139 -12.02 -5.14 0.72
N PRO A 140 -13.09 -5.87 1.11
CA PRO A 140 -14.41 -5.71 0.52
C PRO A 140 -14.99 -4.28 0.58
N SER A 141 -14.73 -3.55 1.66
CA SER A 141 -15.20 -2.16 1.82
C SER A 141 -14.57 -1.19 0.81
N LEU A 142 -13.36 -1.49 0.32
CA LEU A 142 -12.65 -0.69 -0.68
C LEU A 142 -12.83 -1.24 -2.11
N LEU A 143 -13.00 -2.56 -2.24
CA LEU A 143 -13.22 -3.22 -3.52
C LEU A 143 -14.56 -2.82 -4.15
N GLU A 144 -15.65 -2.87 -3.38
CA GLU A 144 -17.00 -2.64 -3.89
C GLU A 144 -17.20 -1.23 -4.48
N PRO A 145 -16.72 -0.13 -3.85
CA PRO A 145 -16.70 1.19 -4.48
C PRO A 145 -16.01 1.22 -5.83
N LEU A 146 -14.90 0.48 -6.00
CA LEU A 146 -14.18 0.43 -7.27
C LEU A 146 -14.97 -0.36 -8.31
N ALA A 147 -15.50 -1.53 -7.93
CA ALA A 147 -16.26 -2.40 -8.81
C ALA A 147 -17.57 -1.76 -9.30
N SER A 148 -18.32 -1.12 -8.39
CA SER A 148 -19.65 -0.54 -8.68
C SER A 148 -19.65 0.56 -9.73
N THR A 149 -18.54 1.27 -9.91
CA THR A 149 -18.42 2.33 -10.92
C THR A 149 -18.31 1.83 -12.37
N GLY A 150 -18.11 0.52 -12.59
CA GLY A 150 -17.92 -0.07 -13.92
C GLY A 150 -16.60 0.33 -14.62
N ARG A 151 -15.73 1.10 -13.96
CA ARG A 151 -14.45 1.58 -14.51
C ARG A 151 -13.24 0.75 -14.04
N SER A 152 -13.48 -0.50 -13.66
CA SER A 152 -12.48 -1.46 -13.16
C SER A 152 -12.71 -2.88 -13.68
N SER A 153 -13.45 -3.04 -14.78
CA SER A 153 -13.88 -4.37 -15.26
C SER A 153 -12.86 -5.09 -16.14
N ASN A 154 -11.82 -4.39 -16.61
CA ASN A 154 -10.83 -4.91 -17.57
C ASN A 154 -9.52 -4.11 -17.51
N LEU A 155 -8.44 -4.62 -18.11
CA LEU A 155 -7.11 -3.99 -18.02
C LEU A 155 -7.07 -2.57 -18.63
N PRO A 156 -7.69 -2.28 -19.80
CA PRO A 156 -7.71 -0.93 -20.34
C PRO A 156 -8.42 0.10 -19.43
N SER A 157 -9.54 -0.28 -18.81
CA SER A 157 -10.28 0.60 -17.89
C SER A 157 -9.50 0.84 -16.60
N LEU A 158 -8.86 -0.19 -16.04
CA LEU A 158 -7.95 -0.06 -14.90
C LEU A 158 -6.77 0.85 -15.23
N TYR A 159 -6.12 0.68 -16.39
CA TYR A 159 -5.02 1.54 -16.83
C TYR A 159 -5.46 3.01 -16.89
N ARG A 160 -6.63 3.28 -17.50
CA ARG A 160 -7.19 4.64 -17.57
C ARG A 160 -7.45 5.21 -16.17
N ARG A 161 -8.04 4.42 -15.27
CA ARG A 161 -8.32 4.82 -13.88
C ARG A 161 -7.03 5.18 -13.16
N TYR A 162 -6.06 4.28 -13.10
CA TYR A 162 -4.85 4.50 -12.29
C TYR A 162 -3.90 5.52 -12.89
N LEU A 163 -3.87 5.69 -14.22
CA LEU A 163 -3.21 6.83 -14.83
C LEU A 163 -3.89 8.15 -14.44
N SER A 164 -5.22 8.19 -14.38
CA SER A 164 -5.96 9.36 -13.88
C SER A 164 -5.63 9.65 -12.41
N THR A 165 -5.67 8.64 -11.54
CA THR A 165 -5.31 8.77 -10.12
C THR A 165 -3.90 9.29 -9.95
N LEU A 166 -2.92 8.71 -10.66
CA LEU A 166 -1.53 9.15 -10.64
C LEU A 166 -1.42 10.63 -11.02
N ARG A 167 -2.13 11.06 -12.08
CA ARG A 167 -2.13 12.47 -12.52
C ARG A 167 -2.74 13.40 -11.49
N HIS A 168 -3.85 13.02 -10.84
CA HIS A 168 -4.45 13.81 -9.76
C HIS A 168 -3.47 13.99 -8.60
N VAL A 169 -2.92 12.88 -8.08
CA VAL A 169 -1.97 12.90 -6.96
C VAL A 169 -0.72 13.70 -7.31
N LYS A 170 -0.15 13.50 -8.51
CA LYS A 170 0.98 14.30 -9.00
C LYS A 170 0.66 15.79 -9.02
N CYS A 171 -0.53 16.15 -9.51
CA CYS A 171 -0.99 17.54 -9.54
C CYS A 171 -1.04 18.14 -8.14
N TRP A 172 -1.50 17.39 -7.13
CA TRP A 172 -1.57 17.87 -5.74
C TRP A 172 -0.19 18.15 -5.15
N TYR A 173 0.79 17.30 -5.43
CA TYR A 173 2.17 17.52 -4.99
C TYR A 173 2.87 18.67 -5.71
N GLU A 174 2.53 18.95 -6.96
CA GLU A 174 3.20 19.99 -7.75
C GLU A 174 2.54 21.37 -7.60
N GLY A 175 1.21 21.42 -7.50
CA GLY A 175 0.42 22.64 -7.35
C GLY A 175 0.07 22.97 -5.90
N ASP A 176 -0.90 23.87 -5.71
CA ASP A 176 -1.37 24.32 -4.40
C ASP A 176 -2.86 24.01 -4.21
N ILE A 177 -3.17 23.04 -3.36
CA ILE A 177 -4.56 22.64 -3.06
C ILE A 177 -5.34 23.71 -2.27
N TRP A 178 -4.68 24.75 -1.78
CA TRP A 178 -5.30 25.84 -1.00
C TRP A 178 -5.58 27.09 -1.83
N LYS A 179 -5.15 27.13 -3.09
CA LYS A 179 -5.35 28.26 -4.00
C LYS A 179 -6.45 27.92 -5.01
N ALA A 180 -7.61 28.54 -4.90
CA ALA A 180 -8.83 28.18 -5.66
C ALA A 180 -8.63 28.00 -7.18
N ASN A 181 -7.82 28.87 -7.80
CA ASN A 181 -7.57 28.83 -9.26
C ASN A 181 -6.40 27.92 -9.66
N ASP A 182 -5.76 27.24 -8.72
CA ASP A 182 -4.68 26.29 -9.02
C ASP A 182 -5.27 24.96 -9.50
N ALA A 183 -4.60 24.34 -10.47
CA ALA A 183 -5.02 23.05 -11.01
C ALA A 183 -5.11 21.96 -9.91
N ALA A 184 -4.29 22.04 -8.85
CA ALA A 184 -4.34 21.14 -7.72
C ALA A 184 -5.63 21.28 -6.90
N ALA A 185 -6.08 22.50 -6.63
CA ALA A 185 -7.33 22.77 -5.90
C ALA A 185 -8.55 22.28 -6.68
N ILE A 186 -8.60 22.56 -7.99
CA ILE A 186 -9.65 22.06 -8.90
C ILE A 186 -9.64 20.53 -8.94
N SER A 187 -8.45 19.94 -9.06
CA SER A 187 -8.24 18.49 -9.11
C SER A 187 -8.73 17.79 -7.84
N ILE A 188 -8.35 18.28 -6.65
CA ILE A 188 -8.75 17.65 -5.37
C ILE A 188 -10.25 17.83 -5.10
N GLY A 189 -10.83 18.99 -5.46
CA GLY A 189 -12.27 19.21 -5.38
C GLY A 189 -13.06 18.25 -6.27
N LYS A 190 -12.58 18.01 -7.50
CA LYS A 190 -13.18 17.01 -8.40
C LYS A 190 -13.13 15.60 -7.82
N VAL A 191 -12.02 15.21 -7.18
CA VAL A 191 -11.91 13.89 -6.55
C VAL A 191 -12.83 13.76 -5.34
N ARG A 192 -12.94 14.79 -4.49
CA ARG A 192 -13.92 14.82 -3.40
C ARG A 192 -15.34 14.63 -3.92
N GLN A 193 -15.71 15.32 -5.00
CA GLN A 193 -17.03 15.14 -5.61
C GLN A 193 -17.25 13.72 -6.13
N MET A 194 -16.25 13.13 -6.81
CA MET A 194 -16.34 11.73 -7.25
C MET A 194 -16.55 10.76 -6.07
N HIS A 195 -15.91 10.99 -4.93
CA HIS A 195 -16.13 10.19 -3.72
C HIS A 195 -17.56 10.36 -3.18
N ARG A 196 -18.08 11.60 -3.14
CA ARG A 196 -19.48 11.86 -2.76
C ARG A 196 -20.47 11.13 -3.66
N ASP A 197 -20.26 11.18 -4.97
CA ASP A 197 -21.15 10.55 -5.95
C ASP A 197 -21.21 9.03 -5.75
N VAL A 198 -20.06 8.38 -5.54
CA VAL A 198 -20.00 6.93 -5.27
C VAL A 198 -20.60 6.59 -3.90
N SER A 199 -20.32 7.39 -2.87
CA SER A 199 -20.91 7.19 -1.53
C SER A 199 -22.44 7.33 -1.57
N ALA A 200 -22.97 8.33 -2.29
CA ALA A 200 -24.40 8.51 -2.49
C ALA A 200 -25.02 7.33 -3.26
N HIS A 201 -24.34 6.84 -4.31
CA HIS A 201 -24.78 5.66 -5.05
C HIS A 201 -24.86 4.40 -4.17
N LEU A 202 -23.95 4.25 -3.20
CA LEU A 202 -23.88 3.10 -2.31
C LEU A 202 -24.57 3.29 -0.94
N ARG A 203 -25.25 4.42 -0.72
CA ARG A 203 -25.78 4.82 0.61
C ARG A 203 -26.69 3.78 1.29
N ASN A 204 -27.45 3.03 0.49
CA ASN A 204 -28.40 2.01 0.95
C ASN A 204 -27.77 0.60 1.03
N ARG A 205 -26.48 0.48 0.72
CA ARG A 205 -25.73 -0.77 0.80
C ARG A 205 -24.76 -0.70 1.98
N ARG A 206 -24.40 -1.86 2.51
CA ARG A 206 -23.41 -2.01 3.57
C ARG A 206 -22.41 -3.07 3.17
N CYS A 207 -21.18 -2.93 3.66
CA CYS A 207 -20.16 -3.95 3.47
C CYS A 207 -20.64 -5.27 4.12
N PRO A 208 -20.76 -6.37 3.38
CA PRO A 208 -21.28 -7.62 3.94
C PRO A 208 -20.35 -8.24 5.00
N VAL A 209 -19.06 -7.87 4.99
CA VAL A 209 -18.06 -8.39 5.93
C VAL A 209 -17.96 -7.56 7.20
N THR A 210 -18.03 -6.23 7.09
CA THR A 210 -17.87 -5.35 8.27
C THR A 210 -19.18 -4.77 8.78
N GLY A 211 -20.27 -4.83 8.00
CA GLY A 211 -21.50 -4.10 8.27
C GLY A 211 -21.38 -2.58 8.10
N GLY A 212 -20.20 -2.08 7.76
CA GLY A 212 -19.88 -0.64 7.64
C GLY A 212 -20.51 0.04 6.42
N ALA A 213 -20.52 1.37 6.46
CA ALA A 213 -20.84 2.20 5.30
C ALA A 213 -19.70 2.13 4.28
N TYR A 214 -20.01 2.34 3.00
CA TYR A 214 -19.01 2.43 1.93
C TYR A 214 -18.46 3.85 1.81
N LEU A 215 -17.14 3.96 1.59
CA LEU A 215 -16.42 5.23 1.68
C LEU A 215 -16.67 5.90 3.03
N SER A 216 -16.57 5.11 4.10
CA SER A 216 -16.64 5.60 5.47
C SER A 216 -15.39 6.42 5.85
N GLN A 217 -15.40 7.11 6.99
CA GLN A 217 -14.19 7.78 7.51
C GLN A 217 -13.05 6.77 7.73
N LEU A 218 -13.37 5.54 8.17
CA LEU A 218 -12.39 4.46 8.26
C LEU A 218 -11.84 4.07 6.87
N ASP A 219 -12.70 3.90 5.86
CA ASP A 219 -12.25 3.60 4.49
C ASP A 219 -11.35 4.70 3.93
N MET A 220 -11.65 5.97 4.23
CA MET A 220 -10.81 7.09 3.87
C MET A 220 -9.44 7.03 4.57
N ALA A 221 -9.39 6.67 5.86
CA ALA A 221 -8.14 6.51 6.61
C ALA A 221 -7.30 5.33 6.10
N VAL A 222 -7.94 4.19 5.78
CA VAL A 222 -7.26 3.04 5.15
C VAL A 222 -6.77 3.40 3.75
N THR A 223 -7.52 4.21 3.00
CA THR A 223 -7.06 4.75 1.72
C THR A 223 -5.87 5.68 1.91
N GLN A 224 -5.86 6.54 2.93
CA GLN A 224 -4.72 7.39 3.25
C GLN A 224 -3.48 6.55 3.61
N PHE A 225 -3.66 5.43 4.34
CA PHE A 225 -2.60 4.45 4.57
C PHE A 225 -2.06 3.86 3.27
N ALA A 226 -2.92 3.56 2.29
CA ALA A 226 -2.49 3.06 0.99
C ALA A 226 -1.53 4.03 0.25
N PHE A 227 -1.67 5.33 0.50
CA PHE A 227 -0.76 6.33 -0.04
C PHE A 227 0.48 6.54 0.86
N ILE A 228 0.32 6.74 2.18
CA ILE A 228 1.46 7.19 3.00
C ILE A 228 1.90 6.21 4.09
N GLY A 229 1.10 5.19 4.40
CA GLY A 229 1.40 4.21 5.44
C GLY A 229 2.73 3.49 5.22
N LEU A 230 3.00 3.00 4.00
CA LEU A 230 4.28 2.34 3.69
C LEU A 230 5.47 3.29 3.74
N VAL A 231 5.29 4.57 3.39
CA VAL A 231 6.34 5.60 3.51
C VAL A 231 6.69 5.84 4.98
N VAL A 232 5.69 5.80 5.87
CA VAL A 232 5.88 5.95 7.32
C VAL A 232 6.58 4.72 7.90
N LEU A 233 6.11 3.52 7.55
CA LEU A 233 6.58 2.26 8.11
C LEU A 233 7.96 1.85 7.60
N TYR A 234 8.21 2.02 6.30
CA TYR A 234 9.37 1.44 5.62
C TYR A 234 10.09 2.46 4.71
N PRO A 235 10.44 3.66 5.20
CA PRO A 235 11.06 4.69 4.37
C PRO A 235 12.36 4.19 3.72
N ARG A 236 13.20 3.47 4.47
CA ARG A 236 14.47 2.95 3.95
C ARG A 236 14.29 1.88 2.88
N GLN A 237 13.31 0.98 3.04
CA GLN A 237 12.96 -0.04 2.05
C GLN A 237 12.32 0.56 0.79
N LEU A 238 11.92 1.83 0.86
CA LEU A 238 11.47 2.65 -0.26
C LEU A 238 12.57 3.57 -0.81
N GLY A 239 13.81 3.44 -0.34
CA GLY A 239 14.93 4.30 -0.77
C GLY A 239 14.79 5.76 -0.32
N LEU A 240 13.98 6.01 0.71
CA LEU A 240 13.78 7.32 1.33
C LEU A 240 14.75 7.45 2.52
N PHE A 241 15.87 8.13 2.28
CA PHE A 241 16.88 8.45 3.29
C PHE A 241 16.72 9.90 3.76
N VAL A 242 15.56 10.19 4.34
CA VAL A 242 15.17 11.52 4.80
C VAL A 242 15.03 11.56 6.32
N SER A 243 15.01 12.76 6.90
CA SER A 243 14.88 12.93 8.34
C SER A 243 13.45 12.63 8.84
N GLU A 244 13.30 12.34 10.12
CA GLU A 244 11.97 12.25 10.78
C GLU A 244 11.16 13.53 10.60
N ARG A 245 11.81 14.70 10.65
CA ARG A 245 11.18 16.00 10.41
C ARG A 245 10.64 16.15 8.98
N ASP A 246 11.37 15.62 7.98
CA ASP A 246 10.88 15.59 6.60
C ASP A 246 9.66 14.68 6.46
N LEU A 247 9.66 13.53 7.14
CA LEU A 247 8.51 12.63 7.17
C LEU A 247 7.29 13.26 7.86
N GLU A 248 7.50 14.04 8.93
CA GLU A 248 6.43 14.84 9.54
C GLU A 248 5.87 15.90 8.58
N CYS A 249 6.71 16.54 7.78
CA CYS A 249 6.24 17.47 6.75
C CYS A 249 5.37 16.73 5.70
N VAL A 250 5.82 15.55 5.26
CA VAL A 250 5.07 14.69 4.33
C VAL A 250 3.73 14.24 4.93
N LEU A 251 3.70 13.88 6.21
CA LEU A 251 2.46 13.59 6.93
C LEU A 251 1.54 14.82 6.98
N HIS A 252 2.08 16.00 7.28
CA HIS A 252 1.31 17.23 7.27
C HIS A 252 0.67 17.51 5.89
N PHE A 253 1.39 17.27 4.81
CA PHE A 253 0.83 17.36 3.45
C PHE A 253 -0.32 16.39 3.25
N TRP A 254 -0.18 15.12 3.65
CA TRP A 254 -1.27 14.15 3.54
C TRP A 254 -2.43 14.41 4.49
N ARG A 255 -2.20 15.04 5.65
CA ARG A 255 -3.24 15.55 6.54
C ARG A 255 -4.09 16.60 5.82
N CYS A 256 -3.44 17.54 5.13
CA CYS A 256 -4.10 18.54 4.29
C CYS A 256 -4.90 17.91 3.15
N VAL A 257 -4.34 16.90 2.47
CA VAL A 257 -5.05 16.17 1.40
C VAL A 257 -6.29 15.46 1.96
N GLY A 258 -6.17 14.75 3.08
CA GLY A 258 -7.30 14.09 3.75
C GLY A 258 -8.41 15.07 4.11
N TYR A 259 -8.05 16.21 4.73
CA TYR A 259 -8.99 17.28 5.05
C TYR A 259 -9.72 17.81 3.81
N LYS A 260 -8.96 18.13 2.73
CA LYS A 260 -9.55 18.59 1.47
C LYS A 260 -10.42 17.55 0.77
N LEU A 261 -10.23 16.26 1.04
CA LEU A 261 -11.08 15.17 0.57
C LEU A 261 -12.30 14.88 1.47
N GLY A 262 -12.48 15.65 2.55
CA GLY A 262 -13.64 15.55 3.44
C GLY A 262 -13.42 14.68 4.69
N MET A 263 -12.22 14.20 4.95
CA MET A 263 -11.94 13.49 6.21
C MET A 263 -12.11 14.43 7.39
N ALA A 264 -12.79 13.97 8.44
CA ALA A 264 -12.80 14.69 9.71
C ALA A 264 -11.41 14.60 10.35
N ASP A 265 -10.99 15.64 11.07
CA ASP A 265 -9.67 15.70 11.68
C ASP A 265 -9.40 14.54 12.66
N SER A 266 -10.44 14.10 13.36
CA SER A 266 -10.38 13.00 14.32
C SER A 266 -10.06 11.65 13.64
N TYR A 267 -10.51 11.45 12.40
CA TYR A 267 -10.25 10.21 11.63
C TYR A 267 -9.10 10.32 10.63
N ASN A 268 -8.42 11.47 10.58
CA ASN A 268 -7.30 11.69 9.66
C ASN A 268 -6.05 10.97 10.19
N LEU A 269 -5.59 9.94 9.46
CA LEU A 269 -4.44 9.11 9.85
C LEU A 269 -3.17 9.94 10.05
N CYS A 270 -3.07 11.10 9.39
CA CYS A 270 -1.90 11.98 9.45
C CYS A 270 -2.06 13.14 10.45
N ALA A 271 -3.02 13.06 11.39
CA ALA A 271 -3.26 14.12 12.37
C ALA A 271 -2.19 14.21 13.47
N GLY A 272 -1.49 13.13 13.77
CA GLY A 272 -0.49 13.06 14.83
C GLY A 272 0.93 13.45 14.40
N SER A 273 1.87 13.35 15.34
CA SER A 273 3.32 13.34 15.08
C SER A 273 3.73 12.14 14.22
N TYR A 274 4.99 12.12 13.74
CA TYR A 274 5.50 10.94 13.02
C TYR A 274 5.44 9.67 13.87
N ARG A 275 5.81 9.75 15.15
CA ARG A 275 5.82 8.59 16.05
C ARG A 275 4.44 8.06 16.41
N GLU A 276 3.46 8.95 16.56
CA GLU A 276 2.05 8.54 16.74
C GLU A 276 1.51 7.87 15.49
N THR A 277 1.74 8.50 14.33
CA THR A 277 1.30 7.95 13.05
C THR A 277 1.98 6.61 12.74
N LEU A 278 3.27 6.46 13.05
CA LEU A 278 4.01 5.21 12.91
C LEU A 278 3.36 4.09 13.72
N ARG A 279 3.03 4.33 14.99
CA ARG A 279 2.37 3.35 15.86
C ARG A 279 1.00 2.95 15.31
N VAL A 280 0.19 3.90 14.88
CA VAL A 280 -1.14 3.60 14.33
C VAL A 280 -1.05 2.89 12.97
N CYS A 281 -0.07 3.24 12.12
CA CYS A 281 0.20 2.51 10.88
C CYS A 281 0.64 1.06 11.14
N LEU A 282 1.44 0.81 12.18
CA LEU A 282 1.81 -0.57 12.57
C LEU A 282 0.57 -1.35 12.98
N ASP A 283 -0.26 -0.80 13.87
CA ASP A 283 -1.50 -1.44 14.26
C ASP A 283 -2.46 -1.64 13.08
N MET A 284 -2.56 -0.68 12.16
CA MET A 284 -3.36 -0.81 10.93
C MET A 284 -2.83 -1.94 10.05
N GLN A 285 -1.50 -2.05 9.89
CA GLN A 285 -0.89 -3.13 9.14
C GLN A 285 -1.26 -4.49 9.74
N GLU A 286 -1.09 -4.66 11.05
CA GLU A 286 -1.34 -5.94 11.73
C GLU A 286 -2.83 -6.29 11.78
N LYS A 287 -3.69 -5.32 12.11
CA LYS A 287 -5.12 -5.57 12.37
C LYS A 287 -6.00 -5.50 11.12
N LEU A 288 -5.58 -4.76 10.08
CA LEU A 288 -6.42 -4.51 8.90
C LEU A 288 -5.82 -4.95 7.57
N ILE A 289 -4.53 -4.68 7.34
CA ILE A 289 -3.90 -4.89 6.02
C ILE A 289 -3.46 -6.34 5.84
N LYS A 290 -2.69 -6.90 6.78
CA LYS A 290 -2.24 -8.30 6.71
C LYS A 290 -3.40 -9.28 6.65
N PRO A 291 -4.45 -9.18 7.49
CA PRO A 291 -5.60 -10.08 7.37
C PRO A 291 -6.28 -9.95 6.01
N GLY A 292 -6.44 -8.72 5.49
CA GLY A 292 -7.00 -8.48 4.17
C GLY A 292 -6.23 -9.12 3.02
N LEU A 293 -4.89 -9.18 3.12
CA LEU A 293 -4.03 -9.86 2.15
C LEU A 293 -4.13 -11.39 2.26
N VAL A 294 -4.13 -11.93 3.48
CA VAL A 294 -4.15 -13.39 3.74
C VAL A 294 -5.50 -14.00 3.39
N SER A 295 -6.60 -13.32 3.74
CA SER A 295 -7.97 -13.78 3.50
C SER A 295 -8.64 -13.03 2.35
N ALA A 296 -7.88 -12.60 1.35
CA ALA A 296 -8.42 -11.88 0.19
C ALA A 296 -9.43 -12.76 -0.57
N SER A 297 -10.57 -12.19 -0.98
CA SER A 297 -11.47 -12.88 -1.91
C SER A 297 -10.79 -13.05 -3.26
N ARG A 298 -11.33 -13.95 -4.10
CA ARG A 298 -10.83 -14.15 -5.47
C ARG A 298 -10.87 -12.85 -6.27
N GLU A 299 -11.95 -12.07 -6.12
CA GLU A 299 -12.17 -10.79 -6.80
C GLU A 299 -11.19 -9.73 -6.28
N GLY A 300 -10.96 -9.67 -4.97
CA GLY A 300 -10.00 -8.74 -4.37
C GLY A 300 -8.56 -9.03 -4.79
N ALA A 301 -8.17 -10.31 -4.79
CA ALA A 301 -6.86 -10.74 -5.26
C ALA A 301 -6.67 -10.50 -6.77
N ALA A 302 -7.72 -10.75 -7.57
CA ALA A 302 -7.71 -10.46 -9.00
C ALA A 302 -7.57 -8.94 -9.25
N MET A 303 -8.36 -8.11 -8.56
CA MET A 303 -8.26 -6.64 -8.65
C MET A 303 -6.84 -6.18 -8.33
N SER A 304 -6.27 -6.61 -7.20
CA SER A 304 -4.91 -6.27 -6.79
C SER A 304 -3.87 -6.58 -7.89
N ARG A 305 -3.97 -7.78 -8.47
CA ARG A 305 -3.12 -8.23 -9.57
C ARG A 305 -3.33 -7.43 -10.85
N ASP A 306 -4.57 -7.19 -11.24
CA ASP A 306 -4.93 -6.52 -12.48
C ASP A 306 -4.55 -5.04 -12.48
N ILE A 307 -4.55 -4.38 -11.31
CA ILE A 307 -3.98 -3.04 -11.14
C ILE A 307 -2.51 -3.03 -11.59
N ILE A 308 -1.72 -3.98 -11.09
CA ILE A 308 -0.28 -4.06 -11.40
C ILE A 308 -0.07 -4.41 -12.88
N ASN A 309 -0.83 -5.35 -13.41
CA ASN A 309 -0.79 -5.69 -14.84
C ASN A 309 -1.15 -4.51 -15.73
N ALA A 310 -2.17 -3.73 -15.37
CA ALA A 310 -2.60 -2.57 -16.15
C ALA A 310 -1.52 -1.46 -16.15
N VAL A 311 -0.82 -1.23 -15.04
CA VAL A 311 0.23 -0.20 -14.97
C VAL A 311 1.61 -0.68 -15.45
N ARG A 312 1.81 -1.99 -15.65
CA ARG A 312 3.06 -2.57 -16.16
C ARG A 312 3.51 -1.97 -17.48
N VAL A 313 2.58 -1.49 -18.32
CA VAL A 313 2.90 -0.78 -19.57
C VAL A 313 3.64 0.55 -19.35
N LEU A 314 3.60 1.10 -18.13
CA LEU A 314 4.38 2.27 -17.69
C LEU A 314 5.69 1.85 -17.02
N VAL A 315 5.71 0.71 -16.32
CA VAL A 315 6.86 0.18 -15.58
C VAL A 315 7.13 -1.25 -16.05
N ILE A 316 7.82 -1.37 -17.17
CA ILE A 316 7.96 -2.62 -17.96
C ILE A 316 8.59 -3.80 -17.22
N PHE A 317 9.29 -3.55 -16.11
CA PHE A 317 9.96 -4.57 -15.32
C PHE A 317 9.16 -5.05 -14.10
N LEU A 318 7.98 -4.47 -13.87
CA LEU A 318 7.15 -4.79 -12.71
C LEU A 318 6.29 -6.04 -12.99
N SER A 319 6.36 -7.04 -12.11
CA SER A 319 5.39 -8.14 -12.04
C SER A 319 4.67 -8.11 -10.69
N TYR A 320 3.44 -8.64 -10.65
CA TYR A 320 2.66 -8.70 -9.41
C TYR A 320 3.35 -9.60 -8.38
N GLU A 321 3.72 -10.82 -8.78
CA GLU A 321 4.35 -11.80 -7.91
C GLU A 321 5.72 -11.34 -7.40
N GLY A 322 6.56 -10.78 -8.27
CA GLY A 322 7.87 -10.26 -7.86
C GLY A 322 7.76 -9.09 -6.88
N MET A 323 6.82 -8.17 -7.13
CA MET A 323 6.55 -7.05 -6.24
C MET A 323 5.97 -7.50 -4.90
N MET A 324 4.97 -8.40 -4.91
CA MET A 324 4.35 -8.89 -3.68
C MET A 324 5.28 -9.79 -2.88
N ALA A 325 6.17 -10.56 -3.51
CA ALA A 325 7.21 -11.30 -2.81
C ALA A 325 8.19 -10.38 -2.07
N TYR A 326 8.61 -9.27 -2.70
CA TYR A 326 9.45 -8.26 -2.05
C TYR A 326 8.77 -7.66 -0.82
N TRP A 327 7.51 -7.29 -0.96
CA TRP A 327 6.76 -6.64 0.10
C TRP A 327 6.31 -7.58 1.21
N ALA A 328 5.95 -8.82 0.89
CA ALA A 328 5.64 -9.85 1.88
C ALA A 328 6.78 -9.97 2.90
N ARG A 329 8.04 -9.97 2.43
CA ARG A 329 9.21 -9.96 3.32
C ARG A 329 9.28 -8.74 4.23
N GLN A 330 8.95 -7.54 3.74
CA GLN A 330 9.01 -6.32 4.54
C GLN A 330 7.91 -6.27 5.60
N VAL A 331 6.70 -6.71 5.25
CA VAL A 331 5.58 -6.74 6.18
C VAL A 331 5.63 -7.95 7.10
N GLY A 332 6.49 -8.94 6.86
CA GLY A 332 6.56 -10.16 7.68
C GLY A 332 5.47 -11.18 7.37
N LEU A 333 5.10 -11.30 6.09
CA LEU A 333 4.23 -12.36 5.56
C LEU A 333 5.06 -13.36 4.74
N GLN A 334 4.62 -14.61 4.72
CA GLN A 334 5.16 -15.62 3.81
C GLN A 334 4.48 -15.50 2.44
N PHE A 335 5.27 -15.47 1.37
CA PHE A 335 4.77 -15.46 0.00
C PHE A 335 4.92 -16.84 -0.62
N ASN A 336 3.81 -17.56 -0.72
CA ASN A 336 3.81 -18.99 -1.09
C ASN A 336 3.62 -19.24 -2.59
N ALA A 337 3.47 -18.20 -3.42
CA ALA A 337 3.33 -18.39 -4.85
C ALA A 337 4.69 -18.74 -5.50
N ALA A 338 4.69 -19.72 -6.40
CA ALA A 338 5.87 -20.04 -7.19
C ALA A 338 6.21 -18.86 -8.12
N LEU A 339 7.45 -18.37 -8.05
CA LEU A 339 7.93 -17.30 -8.91
C LEU A 339 8.38 -17.87 -10.25
N SER A 340 7.89 -17.30 -11.35
CA SER A 340 8.49 -17.54 -12.67
C SER A 340 9.88 -16.90 -12.75
N LEU A 341 10.65 -17.23 -13.79
CA LEU A 341 11.94 -16.58 -14.03
C LEU A 341 11.80 -15.05 -14.15
N TYR A 342 10.72 -14.58 -14.78
CA TYR A 342 10.44 -13.16 -14.91
C TYR A 342 10.09 -12.51 -13.57
N ASP A 343 9.33 -13.20 -12.70
CA ASP A 343 8.98 -12.68 -11.38
C ASP A 343 10.20 -12.59 -10.47
N TRP A 344 11.08 -13.58 -10.54
CA TRP A 344 12.35 -13.57 -9.82
C TRP A 344 13.24 -12.41 -10.29
N TRP A 345 13.33 -12.18 -11.60
CA TRP A 345 14.05 -11.03 -12.14
C TRP A 345 13.43 -9.69 -11.71
N SER A 346 12.10 -9.58 -11.72
CA SER A 346 11.38 -8.41 -11.21
C SER A 346 11.67 -8.15 -9.74
N TYR A 347 11.60 -9.19 -8.90
CA TYR A 347 11.97 -9.14 -7.48
C TYR A 347 13.40 -8.65 -7.29
N CYS A 348 14.38 -9.23 -8.00
CA CYS A 348 15.78 -8.85 -7.89
C CYS A 348 16.01 -7.40 -8.29
N LEU A 349 15.34 -6.92 -9.34
CA LEU A 349 15.47 -5.53 -9.79
C LEU A 349 14.84 -4.55 -8.79
N ILE A 350 13.68 -4.88 -8.20
CA ILE A 350 13.07 -4.10 -7.11
C ILE A 350 14.03 -4.05 -5.93
N TRP A 351 14.55 -5.20 -5.49
CA TRP A 351 15.49 -5.29 -4.39
C TRP A 351 16.74 -4.43 -4.64
N LEU A 352 17.38 -4.59 -5.80
CA LEU A 352 18.56 -3.83 -6.21
C LEU A 352 18.28 -2.32 -6.23
N THR A 353 17.13 -1.93 -6.78
CA THR A 353 16.72 -0.53 -6.89
C THR A 353 16.61 0.12 -5.52
N PHE A 354 15.82 -0.48 -4.62
CA PHE A 354 15.53 0.14 -3.33
C PHE A 354 16.63 -0.05 -2.29
N ASN A 355 17.33 -1.18 -2.27
CA ASN A 355 18.36 -1.45 -1.27
C ASN A 355 19.71 -0.86 -1.62
N LEU A 356 20.02 -0.66 -2.92
CA LEU A 356 21.32 -0.16 -3.37
C LEU A 356 21.21 1.13 -4.19
N LEU A 357 20.52 1.10 -5.34
CA LEU A 357 20.61 2.20 -6.32
C LEU A 357 20.09 3.53 -5.76
N LEU A 358 18.91 3.53 -5.12
CA LEU A 358 18.28 4.75 -4.62
C LEU A 358 19.01 5.38 -3.41
N ARG A 359 20.05 4.74 -2.86
CA ARG A 359 20.96 5.40 -1.90
C ARG A 359 21.72 6.56 -2.55
N TYR A 360 21.99 6.46 -3.84
CA TYR A 360 22.79 7.45 -4.57
C TYR A 360 21.90 8.46 -5.30
N ARG A 361 22.24 9.74 -5.18
CA ARG A 361 21.49 10.85 -5.78
C ARG A 361 21.34 10.72 -7.31
N THR A 362 22.39 10.24 -7.99
CA THR A 362 22.38 10.05 -9.45
C THR A 362 21.29 9.09 -9.90
N PHE A 363 21.19 7.92 -9.25
CA PHE A 363 20.15 6.95 -9.56
C PHE A 363 18.76 7.46 -9.15
N ARG A 364 18.61 8.13 -8.00
CA ARG A 364 17.33 8.78 -7.65
C ARG A 364 16.85 9.73 -8.76
N ASN A 365 17.75 10.59 -9.25
CA ASN A 365 17.44 11.50 -10.36
C ASN A 365 17.06 10.74 -11.64
N LEU A 366 17.78 9.66 -11.96
CA LEU A 366 17.48 8.80 -13.11
C LEU A 366 16.09 8.17 -13.00
N PHE A 367 15.76 7.52 -11.88
CA PHE A 367 14.45 6.89 -11.68
C PHE A 367 13.30 7.92 -11.68
N ASN A 368 13.51 9.10 -11.08
CA ASN A 368 12.56 10.20 -11.15
C ASN A 368 12.34 10.67 -12.60
N TRP A 369 13.41 10.78 -13.39
CA TRP A 369 13.33 11.13 -14.80
C TRP A 369 12.60 10.05 -15.61
N LEU A 370 12.96 8.77 -15.42
CA LEU A 370 12.29 7.63 -16.06
C LEU A 370 10.79 7.62 -15.78
N LEU A 371 10.38 7.84 -14.53
CA LEU A 371 8.95 7.89 -14.18
C LEU A 371 8.25 9.08 -14.85
N ARG A 372 8.87 10.27 -14.92
CA ARG A 372 8.30 11.41 -15.65
C ARG A 372 8.14 11.11 -17.14
N VAL A 373 9.10 10.44 -17.76
CA VAL A 373 9.01 9.99 -19.16
C VAL A 373 7.88 8.98 -19.33
N ALA A 374 7.78 7.98 -18.44
CA ALA A 374 6.72 6.98 -18.45
C ALA A 374 5.32 7.62 -18.35
N ILE A 375 5.13 8.58 -17.45
CA ILE A 375 3.85 9.30 -17.28
C ILE A 375 3.50 10.12 -18.54
N ARG A 376 4.48 10.83 -19.11
CA ARG A 376 4.29 11.59 -20.35
C ARG A 376 3.93 10.67 -21.52
N ARG A 377 4.63 9.55 -21.67
CA ARG A 377 4.34 8.53 -22.69
C ARG A 377 2.95 7.93 -22.48
N GLY A 378 2.61 7.57 -21.24
CA GLY A 378 1.31 7.01 -20.88
C GLY A 378 0.14 7.94 -21.20
N THR A 379 0.37 9.25 -21.05
CA THR A 379 -0.62 10.28 -21.38
C THR A 379 -0.72 10.49 -22.90
N LYS A 380 0.42 10.66 -23.59
CA LYS A 380 0.46 10.93 -25.04
C LYS A 380 -0.01 9.74 -25.88
N TRP A 381 0.37 8.53 -25.50
CA TRP A 381 0.10 7.29 -26.23
C TRP A 381 -0.94 6.41 -25.54
N GLY A 382 -1.80 7.02 -24.70
CA GLY A 382 -2.72 6.28 -23.85
C GLY A 382 -3.71 5.41 -24.62
N SER A 383 -4.14 5.82 -25.82
CA SER A 383 -5.02 5.04 -26.70
C SER A 383 -4.33 3.79 -27.25
N TYR A 384 -3.07 3.92 -27.67
CA TYR A 384 -2.25 2.79 -28.14
C TYR A 384 -1.99 1.78 -27.02
N LEU A 385 -1.64 2.26 -25.82
CA LEU A 385 -1.38 1.37 -24.67
C LEU A 385 -2.65 0.65 -24.21
N GLN A 386 -3.81 1.31 -24.27
CA GLN A 386 -5.09 0.66 -24.01
C GLN A 386 -5.38 -0.47 -24.99
N LYS A 387 -5.13 -0.27 -26.30
CA LYS A 387 -5.27 -1.33 -27.31
C LYS A 387 -4.34 -2.52 -27.05
N GLN A 388 -3.10 -2.26 -26.63
CA GLN A 388 -2.15 -3.33 -26.27
C GLN A 388 -2.66 -4.17 -25.08
N LEU A 389 -3.21 -3.51 -24.06
CA LEU A 389 -3.81 -4.20 -22.91
C LEU A 389 -5.06 -5.00 -23.29
N GLU A 390 -5.89 -4.48 -24.20
CA GLU A 390 -7.06 -5.17 -24.72
C GLU A 390 -6.67 -6.47 -25.45
N VAL A 391 -5.65 -6.41 -26.32
CA VAL A 391 -5.12 -7.60 -27.00
C VAL A 391 -4.55 -8.60 -26.01
N GLN A 392 -3.79 -8.14 -25.00
CA GLN A 392 -3.24 -9.01 -23.95
C GLN A 392 -4.36 -9.73 -23.18
N GLU A 393 -5.42 -9.03 -22.84
CA GLU A 393 -6.56 -9.59 -22.11
C GLU A 393 -7.30 -10.63 -22.97
N LEU A 394 -7.56 -10.31 -24.24
CA LEU A 394 -8.17 -11.25 -25.20
C LEU A 394 -7.31 -12.51 -25.38
N HIS A 395 -5.99 -12.39 -25.48
CA HIS A 395 -5.08 -13.55 -25.55
C HIS A 395 -5.17 -14.40 -24.28
N SER A 396 -5.17 -13.78 -23.10
CA SER A 396 -5.28 -14.52 -21.84
C SER A 396 -6.60 -15.31 -21.72
N LYS A 397 -7.71 -14.70 -22.15
CA LYS A 397 -9.04 -15.34 -22.17
C LYS A 397 -9.16 -16.38 -23.27
N GLY A 398 -8.59 -16.13 -24.45
CA GLY A 398 -8.58 -17.03 -25.60
C GLY A 398 -7.73 -18.30 -25.38
N MET A 399 -6.58 -18.19 -24.69
CA MET A 399 -5.78 -19.36 -24.31
C MET A 399 -6.52 -20.29 -23.33
N ASN A 400 -7.42 -19.76 -22.49
CA ASN A 400 -8.27 -20.58 -21.62
C ASN A 400 -9.33 -21.38 -22.39
N LEU A 401 -9.79 -20.89 -23.55
CA LEU A 401 -10.70 -21.62 -24.44
C LEU A 401 -9.97 -22.63 -25.34
N GLY A 402 -8.75 -22.31 -25.79
CA GLY A 402 -7.95 -23.19 -26.65
C GLY A 402 -7.49 -24.50 -25.99
N TYR A 403 -7.36 -24.53 -24.65
CA TYR A 403 -7.10 -25.78 -23.91
C TYR A 403 -8.34 -26.65 -23.69
N ALA A 404 -9.55 -26.07 -23.81
CA ALA A 404 -10.81 -26.76 -23.53
C ALA A 404 -11.30 -27.64 -24.70
N TYR A 405 -10.73 -27.45 -25.90
CA TYR A 405 -11.09 -28.22 -27.09
C TYR A 405 -9.83 -28.68 -27.81
N ARG A 406 -9.58 -29.99 -27.84
CA ARG A 406 -8.69 -30.63 -28.82
C ARG A 406 -9.55 -31.55 -29.68
N TYR A 407 -9.32 -31.53 -30.99
CA TYR A 407 -9.78 -32.62 -31.86
C TYR A 407 -9.16 -33.93 -31.37
N HIS A 408 -9.97 -34.98 -31.30
CA HIS A 408 -9.50 -36.35 -31.15
C HIS A 408 -8.90 -36.86 -32.46
#